data_AF-A0A920PNB3-F1
#
_entry.id   AF-A0A920PNB3-F1
#
_cell.length_a   1.000
_cell.length_b   1.000
_cell.length_c   1.000
_cell.angle_alpha   90.00
_cell.angle_beta   90.00
_cell.angle_gamma   90.00
#
_symmetry.space_group_name_H-M   'P 1'
#
loop_
_entity.id
_entity.type
_entity.pdbx_description
1 polymer ?
#
loop_
_entity_poly.entity_id
_entity_poly.type
_entity_poly.pdbx_seq_one_letter_code
_entity_poly.pdbx_strand_id
1 'polypeptide(L)'
;MHTHTTAGMAVACLEEGLTYDNFMAAFLPDVAYHDFQGVTVDRAEQDDLVNSLGQSNALILRNHGLLSCGPTVAKLLAHCGHWKERAKFS
;
A
#
# COMPACT_ATOMS: atom_id res chain seq x y z
N MET A 1 -8.97 2.54 2.68
CA MET A 1 -8.74 3.86 2.04
C MET A 1 -7.70 3.65 0.97
N HIS A 2 -8.03 4.05 -0.26
CA HIS A 2 -7.16 3.92 -1.41
C HIS A 2 -6.72 5.31 -1.88
N THR A 3 -5.44 5.48 -2.21
CA THR A 3 -4.88 6.79 -2.57
C THR A 3 -3.86 6.71 -3.70
N HIS A 4 -3.85 7.75 -4.54
CA HIS A 4 -2.88 7.99 -5.62
C HIS A 4 -2.09 9.27 -5.32
N THR A 5 -1.28 9.29 -4.26
CA THR A 5 -0.37 10.42 -4.02
C THR A 5 0.84 10.32 -4.94
N THR A 6 1.48 11.44 -5.31
CA THR A 6 2.66 11.43 -6.19
C THR A 6 3.76 10.51 -5.67
N ALA A 7 4.11 10.62 -4.39
CA ALA A 7 5.13 9.78 -3.77
C ALA A 7 4.69 8.30 -3.67
N GLY A 8 3.43 8.04 -3.31
CA GLY A 8 2.89 6.69 -3.23
C GLY A 8 2.86 5.98 -4.59
N MET A 9 2.48 6.70 -5.65
CA MET A 9 2.54 6.21 -7.02
C MET A 9 3.98 5.91 -7.46
N ALA A 10 4.92 6.80 -7.15
CA ALA A 10 6.32 6.61 -7.52
C ALA A 10 6.86 5.30 -6.93
N VAL A 11 6.68 5.08 -5.61
CA VAL A 11 7.08 3.84 -4.93
C VAL A 11 6.34 2.62 -5.48
N ALA A 12 5.03 2.72 -5.75
CA ALA A 12 4.25 1.61 -6.30
C ALA A 12 4.73 1.17 -7.70
N CYS A 13 5.45 2.03 -8.42
CA CYS A 13 6.03 1.72 -9.73
C CYS A 13 7.47 1.17 -9.66
N LEU A 14 8.13 1.20 -8.50
CA LEU A 14 9.47 0.65 -8.34
C LEU A 14 9.43 -0.88 -8.24
N GLU A 15 10.44 -1.54 -8.80
CA GLU A 15 10.60 -3.00 -8.69
C GLU A 15 10.77 -3.42 -7.22
N GLU A 16 11.73 -2.79 -6.54
CA GLU A 16 11.98 -2.92 -5.10
C GLU A 16 10.80 -2.46 -4.22
N GLY A 17 9.96 -1.58 -4.74
CA GLY A 17 8.88 -0.97 -3.96
C GLY A 17 9.42 -0.12 -2.80
N LEU A 18 8.86 -0.33 -1.62
CA LEU A 18 9.17 0.44 -0.41
C LEU A 18 10.46 -0.05 0.26
N THR A 19 11.45 0.82 0.40
CA THR A 19 12.71 0.54 1.09
C THR A 19 12.60 0.73 2.61
N TYR A 20 13.54 0.13 3.36
CA TYR A 20 13.62 0.21 4.83
C TYR A 20 14.93 0.89 5.28
N ASP A 21 15.32 1.98 4.62
CA ASP A 21 16.62 2.64 4.78
C ASP A 21 16.58 3.98 5.55
N ASN A 22 15.39 4.41 5.98
CA ASN A 22 15.18 5.67 6.70
C ASN A 22 14.34 5.48 7.97
N PHE A 23 14.35 6.47 8.87
CA PHE A 23 13.64 6.41 10.15
C PHE A 23 12.14 6.17 10.00
N MET A 24 11.52 6.63 8.92
CA MET A 24 10.08 6.41 8.68
C MET A 24 9.75 4.94 8.42
N ALA A 25 10.74 4.11 8.11
CA ALA A 25 10.56 2.68 7.94
C ALA A 25 10.12 1.94 9.21
N ALA A 26 10.44 2.49 10.39
CA ALA A 26 10.06 1.89 11.67
C ALA A 26 8.54 1.87 11.94
N PHE A 27 7.76 2.72 11.25
CA PHE A 27 6.34 2.93 11.55
C PHE A 27 5.37 2.09 10.70
N LEU A 28 5.87 1.33 9.72
CA LEU A 28 5.08 0.38 8.92
C LEU A 28 5.86 -0.93 8.72
N PRO A 29 5.81 -1.87 9.69
CA PRO A 29 6.58 -3.11 9.56
C PRO A 29 6.04 -4.02 8.44
N ASP A 30 4.71 -4.11 8.28
CA ASP A 30 4.08 -5.14 7.46
C ASP A 30 3.36 -4.55 6.25
N VAL A 31 4.07 -4.41 5.13
CA VAL A 31 3.50 -3.98 3.84
C VAL A 31 3.38 -5.18 2.90
N ALA A 32 2.17 -5.43 2.43
CA ALA A 32 1.89 -6.39 1.39
C ALA A 32 1.99 -5.76 -0.02
N TYR A 33 2.09 -6.61 -1.05
CA TYR A 33 2.09 -6.22 -2.45
C TYR A 33 1.03 -7.00 -3.23
N HIS A 34 0.43 -6.33 -4.22
CA HIS A 34 -0.47 -6.94 -5.20
C HIS A 34 -0.03 -6.52 -6.60
N ASP A 35 0.11 -7.49 -7.49
CA ASP A 35 0.50 -7.24 -8.87
C ASP A 35 -0.64 -6.62 -9.66
N PHE A 36 -0.31 -5.73 -10.58
CA PHE A 36 -1.32 -5.06 -11.40
C PHE A 36 -2.00 -6.04 -12.35
N GLN A 37 -3.32 -6.22 -12.23
CA GLN A 37 -4.10 -7.12 -13.10
C GLN A 37 -4.86 -6.39 -14.23
N GLY A 38 -4.71 -5.07 -14.35
CA GLY A 38 -5.39 -4.24 -15.35
C GLY A 38 -6.42 -3.29 -14.74
N VAL A 39 -7.28 -2.71 -15.59
CA VAL A 39 -8.33 -1.75 -15.17
C VAL A 39 -9.69 -2.45 -14.97
N THR A 40 -9.71 -3.78 -15.01
CA THR A 40 -10.95 -4.57 -15.03
C THR A 40 -11.54 -4.74 -13.64
N VAL A 41 -12.85 -4.55 -13.50
CA VAL A 41 -13.63 -4.88 -12.29
C VAL A 41 -14.00 -6.38 -12.24
N ASP A 42 -13.05 -7.26 -12.55
CA ASP A 42 -13.28 -8.69 -12.41
C ASP A 42 -13.44 -9.02 -10.93
N ARG A 43 -14.47 -9.80 -10.59
CA ARG A 43 -14.68 -10.24 -9.22
C ARG A 43 -13.62 -11.24 -8.76
N ALA A 44 -12.97 -11.94 -9.69
CA ALA A 44 -11.86 -12.84 -9.37
C ALA A 44 -10.70 -12.11 -8.67
N GLU A 45 -10.44 -10.85 -9.04
CA GLU A 45 -9.38 -10.03 -8.43
C GLU A 45 -9.64 -9.75 -6.94
N GLN A 46 -10.90 -9.82 -6.47
CA GLN A 46 -11.21 -9.59 -5.05
C GLN A 46 -10.55 -10.64 -4.15
N ASP A 47 -10.61 -11.91 -4.54
CA ASP A 47 -9.99 -13.00 -3.77
C ASP A 47 -8.47 -12.87 -3.79
N ASP A 48 -7.89 -12.50 -4.94
CA ASP A 48 -6.46 -12.23 -5.07
C ASP A 48 -6.01 -11.03 -4.22
N LEU A 49 -6.78 -9.96 -4.16
CA LEU A 49 -6.51 -8.80 -3.29
C LEU A 49 -6.53 -9.18 -1.81
N VAL A 50 -7.51 -9.98 -1.40
CA VAL A 50 -7.59 -10.49 -0.01
C VAL A 50 -6.38 -11.37 0.31
N ASN A 51 -6.00 -12.25 -0.63
CA ASN A 51 -4.83 -13.12 -0.49
C ASN A 51 -3.52 -12.32 -0.41
N SER A 52 -3.34 -11.31 -1.29
CA SER A 52 -2.20 -10.40 -1.26
C SER A 52 -2.13 -9.63 0.06
N LEU A 53 -3.26 -9.09 0.54
CA LEU A 53 -3.30 -8.35 1.80
C LEU A 53 -2.92 -9.23 3.00
N GLY A 54 -3.42 -10.47 3.03
CA GLY A 54 -3.14 -11.41 4.11
C GLY A 54 -3.51 -10.84 5.49
N GLN A 55 -2.53 -10.74 6.39
CA GLN A 55 -2.70 -10.17 7.73
C GLN A 55 -2.25 -8.70 7.82
N SER A 56 -1.78 -8.11 6.71
CA SER A 56 -1.35 -6.72 6.68
C SER A 56 -2.55 -5.76 6.73
N ASN A 57 -2.28 -4.51 7.13
CA ASN A 57 -3.21 -3.40 7.02
C ASN A 57 -2.81 -2.39 5.93
N ALA A 58 -1.83 -2.75 5.11
CA ALA A 58 -1.11 -1.86 4.21
C ALA A 58 -0.71 -2.65 2.94
N LEU A 59 -1.27 -2.27 1.79
CA LEU A 59 -1.04 -2.94 0.51
C LEU A 59 -0.56 -1.93 -0.54
N ILE A 60 0.57 -2.22 -1.17
CA ILE A 60 1.02 -1.55 -2.40
C ILE A 60 0.38 -2.28 -3.58
N LEU A 61 -0.45 -1.56 -4.32
CA LEU A 61 -0.96 -2.00 -5.60
C LEU A 61 0.08 -1.59 -6.64
N ARG A 62 0.86 -2.54 -7.14
CA ARG A 62 1.92 -2.24 -8.11
C ARG A 62 1.36 -1.47 -9.29
N ASN A 63 2.08 -0.43 -9.70
CA ASN A 63 1.71 0.47 -10.79
C ASN A 63 0.34 1.19 -10.64
N HIS A 64 -0.28 1.15 -9.47
CA HIS A 64 -1.63 1.66 -9.26
C HIS A 64 -1.76 2.56 -8.04
N GLY A 65 -1.15 2.24 -6.89
CA GLY A 65 -1.15 3.12 -5.73
C GLY A 65 -1.14 2.39 -4.40
N LEU A 66 -1.71 3.03 -3.38
CA LEU A 66 -1.65 2.54 -2.00
C LEU A 66 -3.05 2.21 -1.48
N LEU A 67 -3.15 1.16 -0.67
CA LEU A 67 -4.36 0.77 0.05
C LEU A 67 -4.04 0.59 1.53
N SER A 68 -4.83 1.23 2.39
CA SER A 68 -4.81 1.04 3.84
C SER A 68 -6.11 0.43 4.33
N CYS A 69 -6.00 -0.44 5.33
CA CYS A 69 -7.11 -1.04 6.06
C CYS A 69 -7.01 -0.69 7.55
N GLY A 70 -8.12 -0.81 8.26
CA GLY A 70 -8.15 -0.61 9.71
C GLY A 70 -9.57 -0.85 10.26
N PRO A 71 -9.70 -1.34 11.49
CA PRO A 71 -11.01 -1.68 12.07
C PRO A 71 -11.84 -0.44 12.43
N THR A 72 -11.24 0.75 12.41
CA THR A 72 -11.90 2.04 12.61
C THR A 72 -11.35 3.06 11.64
N VAL A 73 -12.14 4.10 11.35
CA VAL A 73 -11.68 5.24 10.53
C VAL A 73 -10.41 5.87 11.10
N ALA A 74 -10.31 6.00 12.43
CA ALA A 74 -9.12 6.56 13.08
C ALA A 74 -7.85 5.72 12.84
N LYS A 75 -7.92 4.39 13.03
CA LYS A 75 -6.78 3.49 12.76
C LYS A 75 -6.41 3.48 11.27
N LEU A 76 -7.42 3.43 10.41
CA LEU A 76 -7.24 3.52 8.96
C LEU A 76 -6.50 4.81 8.55
N LEU A 77 -6.90 5.96 9.09
CA LEU A 77 -6.27 7.24 8.81
C LEU A 77 -4.85 7.34 9.36
N ALA A 78 -4.58 6.74 10.52
CA ALA A 78 -3.23 6.65 11.06
C ALA A 78 -2.30 5.87 10.12
N HIS A 79 -2.71 4.70 9.62
CA HIS A 79 -1.95 3.95 8.62
C HIS A 79 -1.70 4.77 7.34
N CYS A 80 -2.75 5.45 6.84
CA CYS A 80 -2.65 6.37 5.69
C CYS A 80 -1.66 7.54 5.93
N GLY A 81 -1.60 8.07 7.15
CA GLY A 81 -0.64 9.12 7.52
C GLY A 81 0.80 8.63 7.42
N HIS A 82 1.11 7.46 7.97
CA HIS A 82 2.45 6.88 7.91
C HIS A 82 2.91 6.57 6.48
N TRP A 83 2.00 6.14 5.59
CA TRP A 83 2.28 5.97 4.16
C TRP A 83 2.85 7.23 3.50
N LYS A 84 2.19 8.37 3.74
CA LYS A 84 2.56 9.64 3.11
C LYS A 84 3.96 10.08 3.46
N GLU A 85 4.40 9.80 4.67
CA GLU A 85 5.75 10.17 5.08
C GLU A 85 6.79 9.19 4.57
N ARG A 86 6.51 7.88 4.63
CA ARG A 86 7.50 6.88 4.19
C ARG A 86 7.75 6.89 2.69
N ALA A 87 6.71 7.02 1.87
CA ALA A 87 6.86 7.03 0.42
C ALA A 87 7.66 8.23 -0.13
N LYS A 88 7.88 9.29 0.66
CA LYS A 88 8.71 10.44 0.26
C LYS A 88 10.20 10.18 0.34
N PHE A 89 10.61 9.14 1.06
CA PHE A 89 12.02 8.88 1.40
C PHE A 89 12.48 7.49 0.93
N SER A 90 11.68 6.82 0.09
CA SER A 90 12.02 5.57 -0.60
C SER A 90 12.31 5.82 -2.07
#